data_AF-A0A4U7C989-F1
#
_entry.id   AF-A0A4U7C989-F1
#
_cell.length_a   1.000
_cell.length_b   1.000
_cell.length_c   1.000
_cell.angle_alpha   90.00
_cell.angle_beta   90.00
_cell.angle_gamma   90.00
#
_symmetry.space_group_name_H-M   'P 1'
#
loop_
_entity.id
_entity.type
_entity.pdbx_description
1 polymer ?
#
loop_
_entity_poly.entity_id
_entity_poly.type
_entity_poly.pdbx_seq_one_letter_code
_entity_poly.pdbx_strand_id
1 'polypeptide(L)'
;MAEPEPTAVMRLVETFPGGTAGAGGTDRGGASGAEDAARVDELLDGAYGALTRDWYPELRRRAAAHADGDCLRERVLEHVEAVPSFRLSDGPTPLTERREALAEAAALRDEVREIAEWYGTLRTRLEGDRASLTRGERLLHDFGYALAHVLFLGASSPSAVVRRLRLAYRSVGVRIDETASEAGIEETTFTCPYRSVAAGTCGDRWVCHEKLDRVDDGYVSYLAERGIAYQRPRGCTDSERCRSTVARDGPARWWPKTPPAAVGVDS
;
A
#
# COMPACT_ATOMS: atom_id res chain seq x y z
N MET A 1 0.83 -14.06 24.37
CA MET A 1 -0.35 -13.54 23.65
C MET A 1 0.17 -12.71 22.50
N ALA A 2 -0.32 -12.88 21.27
CA ALA A 2 0.04 -11.99 20.18
C ALA A 2 -0.39 -10.58 20.57
N GLU A 3 0.52 -9.60 20.49
CA GLU A 3 0.19 -8.21 20.77
C GLU A 3 -0.89 -7.71 19.81
N PRO A 4 -1.75 -6.78 20.24
CA PRO A 4 -2.78 -6.21 19.37
C PRO A 4 -2.10 -5.58 18.13
N GLU A 5 -2.58 -5.95 16.95
CA GLU A 5 -2.07 -5.48 15.64
C GLU A 5 -1.79 -3.97 15.59
N PRO A 6 -2.67 -3.07 16.11
CA PRO A 6 -2.44 -1.63 16.08
C PRO A 6 -1.16 -1.19 16.80
N THR A 7 -0.84 -1.77 17.96
CA THR A 7 0.38 -1.44 18.72
C THR A 7 1.63 -1.97 18.02
N ALA A 8 1.53 -3.12 17.35
CA ALA A 8 2.63 -3.67 16.58
C ALA A 8 2.96 -2.83 15.33
N VAL A 9 1.93 -2.30 14.66
CA VAL A 9 2.09 -1.32 13.56
C VAL A 9 2.78 -0.06 14.08
N MET A 10 2.33 0.50 15.21
CA MET A 10 2.93 1.70 15.78
C MET A 10 4.41 1.51 16.12
N ARG A 11 4.78 0.40 16.76
CA ARG A 11 6.19 0.10 17.06
C ARG A 11 7.04 0.00 15.80
N LEU A 12 6.53 -0.62 14.74
CA LEU A 12 7.24 -0.68 13.47
C LEU A 12 7.39 0.71 12.84
N VAL A 13 6.39 1.58 12.96
CA VAL A 13 6.50 2.97 12.48
C VAL A 13 7.58 3.74 13.25
N GLU A 14 7.70 3.55 14.56
CA GLU A 14 8.74 4.21 15.38
C GLU A 14 10.17 3.72 15.08
N THR A 15 10.36 2.58 14.42
CA THR A 15 11.68 2.11 13.96
C THR A 15 12.07 2.66 12.59
N PHE A 16 11.47 3.77 12.15
CA PHE A 16 11.75 4.37 10.85
C PHE A 16 13.24 4.78 10.72
N PRO A 17 13.96 4.31 9.69
CA PRO A 17 15.41 4.55 9.57
C PRO A 17 15.81 6.01 9.30
N GLY A 18 14.99 6.79 8.58
CA GLY A 18 15.37 8.14 8.10
C GLY A 18 15.29 9.27 9.13
N GLY A 19 15.41 8.97 10.44
CA GLY A 19 15.00 9.86 11.54
C GLY A 19 16.09 10.34 12.51
N THR A 20 17.35 9.93 12.40
CA THR A 20 18.38 10.29 13.40
C THR A 20 19.00 11.67 13.16
N ALA A 21 18.17 12.72 13.18
CA ALA A 21 18.65 14.11 13.34
C ALA A 21 18.10 14.79 14.61
N GLY A 22 17.20 14.15 15.37
CA GLY A 22 16.45 14.85 16.44
C GLY A 22 16.42 14.21 17.84
N ALA A 23 17.00 13.03 18.07
CA ALA A 23 16.91 12.37 19.37
C ALA A 23 18.27 11.81 19.84
N GLY A 24 19.00 12.64 20.59
CA GLY A 24 19.95 12.17 21.62
C GLY A 24 21.13 11.31 21.17
N GLY A 25 22.01 11.84 20.30
CA GLY A 25 23.27 11.18 19.96
C GLY A 25 24.34 12.15 19.46
N THR A 26 25.18 12.64 20.37
CA THR A 26 26.51 13.26 20.19
C THR A 26 26.98 13.58 18.76
N ASP A 27 26.76 14.82 18.34
CA ASP A 27 27.74 15.76 17.74
C ASP A 27 28.98 15.22 16.99
N ARG A 28 28.78 14.33 16.00
CA ARG A 28 29.81 13.93 15.01
C ARG A 28 29.32 13.83 13.56
N GLY A 29 28.12 14.33 13.23
CA GLY A 29 27.52 14.28 11.88
C GLY A 29 27.31 15.65 11.22
N GLY A 30 28.17 16.62 11.52
CA GLY A 30 28.04 18.01 11.05
C GLY A 30 28.41 18.20 9.56
N ALA A 31 27.62 19.03 8.86
CA ALA A 31 27.74 19.40 7.43
C ALA A 31 27.69 18.25 6.41
N SER A 32 28.57 17.26 6.49
CA SER A 32 28.66 16.17 5.49
C SER A 32 27.39 15.32 5.45
N GLY A 33 26.77 15.00 6.60
CA GLY A 33 25.52 14.23 6.62
C GLY A 33 24.33 14.99 6.04
N ALA A 34 24.34 16.33 6.11
CA ALA A 34 23.31 17.17 5.49
C ALA A 34 23.54 17.31 3.97
N GLU A 35 24.80 17.39 3.55
CA GLU A 35 25.20 17.37 2.14
C GLU A 35 24.87 16.02 1.49
N ASP A 36 25.19 14.90 2.15
CA ASP A 36 24.85 13.56 1.69
C ASP A 36 23.33 13.37 1.61
N ALA A 37 22.56 13.89 2.58
CA ALA A 37 21.10 13.86 2.54
C ALA A 37 20.54 14.67 1.37
N ALA A 38 21.08 15.87 1.10
CA ALA A 38 20.66 16.70 -0.02
C ALA A 38 21.01 16.03 -1.37
N ARG A 39 22.19 15.40 -1.45
CA ARG A 39 22.62 14.65 -2.63
C ARG A 39 21.76 13.41 -2.89
N VAL A 40 21.42 12.65 -1.85
CA VAL A 40 20.47 11.53 -1.95
C VAL A 40 19.09 12.03 -2.40
N ASP A 41 18.63 13.18 -1.88
CA ASP A 41 17.36 13.78 -2.30
C ASP A 41 17.38 14.18 -3.78
N GLU A 42 18.47 14.77 -4.26
CA GLU A 42 18.66 15.09 -5.67
C GLU A 42 18.65 13.82 -6.56
N LEU A 43 19.40 12.78 -6.18
CA LEU A 43 19.47 11.51 -6.91
C LEU A 43 18.10 10.80 -6.98
N LEU A 44 17.25 10.99 -5.98
CA LEU A 44 15.93 10.38 -5.86
C LEU A 44 14.79 11.35 -6.21
N ASP A 45 15.06 12.39 -7.00
CA ASP A 45 14.09 13.38 -7.49
C ASP A 45 13.21 14.00 -6.39
N GLY A 46 13.77 14.26 -5.21
CA GLY A 46 13.04 14.82 -4.07
C GLY A 46 12.23 13.80 -3.26
N ALA A 47 12.17 12.53 -3.69
CA ALA A 47 11.35 11.51 -3.03
C ALA A 47 11.84 11.21 -1.61
N TYR A 48 13.15 11.23 -1.38
CA TYR A 48 13.75 10.96 -0.08
C TYR A 48 13.37 12.03 0.95
N GLY A 49 13.47 13.29 0.57
CA GLY A 49 13.14 14.45 1.37
C GLY A 49 11.65 14.57 1.63
N ALA A 50 10.81 14.36 0.62
CA ALA A 50 9.36 14.30 0.79
C ALA A 50 8.94 13.16 1.75
N LEU A 51 9.61 12.00 1.67
CA LEU A 51 9.35 10.86 2.52
C LEU A 51 9.68 11.17 3.99
N THR A 52 10.87 11.73 4.24
CA THR A 52 11.38 11.99 5.60
C THR A 52 10.74 13.22 6.26
N ARG A 53 10.53 14.31 5.51
CA ARG A 53 10.05 15.59 6.07
C ARG A 53 8.53 15.65 6.20
N ASP A 54 7.79 15.10 5.23
CA ASP A 54 6.35 15.32 5.13
C ASP A 54 5.55 14.04 5.36
N TRP A 55 5.89 12.97 4.63
CA TRP A 55 5.09 11.74 4.63
C TRP A 55 5.22 10.94 5.93
N TYR A 56 6.44 10.75 6.45
CA TYR A 56 6.68 9.96 7.66
C TYR A 56 6.02 10.57 8.91
N PRO A 57 6.15 11.89 9.19
CA PRO A 57 5.45 12.50 10.32
C PRO A 57 3.93 12.30 10.29
N GLU A 58 3.31 12.35 9.10
CA GLU A 58 1.89 12.06 8.94
C GLU A 58 1.57 10.57 9.14
N LEU A 59 2.40 9.66 8.64
CA LEU A 59 2.26 8.22 8.90
C LEU A 59 2.26 7.95 10.41
N ARG A 60 3.20 8.55 11.14
CA ARG A 60 3.30 8.42 12.59
C ARG A 60 2.05 8.92 13.31
N ARG A 61 1.50 10.07 12.90
CA ARG A 61 0.23 10.59 13.44
C ARG A 61 -0.93 9.62 13.20
N ARG A 62 -1.07 9.09 11.99
CA ARG A 62 -2.14 8.14 11.64
C ARG A 62 -2.00 6.81 12.36
N ALA A 63 -0.78 6.30 12.50
CA ALA A 63 -0.49 5.07 13.23
C ALA A 63 -0.81 5.20 14.72
N ALA A 64 -0.50 6.35 15.34
CA ALA A 64 -0.89 6.64 16.73
C ALA A 64 -2.42 6.68 16.89
N ALA A 65 -3.11 7.43 16.03
CA ALA A 65 -4.58 7.45 16.03
C ALA A 65 -5.19 6.07 15.79
N HIS A 66 -4.54 5.21 15.00
CA HIS A 66 -4.98 3.83 14.81
C HIS A 66 -4.79 2.98 16.07
N ALA A 67 -3.65 3.14 16.75
CA ALA A 67 -3.39 2.48 18.03
C ALA A 67 -4.40 2.89 19.12
N ASP A 68 -4.85 4.14 19.11
CA ASP A 68 -5.87 4.67 20.03
C ASP A 68 -7.31 4.27 19.64
N GLY A 69 -7.50 3.69 18.44
CA GLY A 69 -8.81 3.29 17.93
C GLY A 69 -9.59 4.40 17.22
N ASP A 70 -9.02 5.59 17.09
CA ASP A 70 -9.61 6.77 16.43
C ASP A 70 -9.48 6.73 14.90
N CYS A 71 -8.70 5.78 14.37
CA CYS A 71 -8.41 5.64 12.95
C CYS A 71 -8.54 4.18 12.51
N LEU A 72 -9.22 3.93 11.38
CA LEU A 72 -9.29 2.59 10.78
C LEU A 72 -7.93 2.19 10.20
N ARG A 73 -7.61 0.88 10.20
CA ARG A 73 -6.35 0.36 9.60
C ARG A 73 -6.17 0.85 8.18
N GLU A 74 -7.28 0.86 7.45
CA GLU A 74 -7.36 1.23 6.05
C GLU A 74 -6.87 2.66 5.76
N ARG A 75 -7.06 3.62 6.67
CA ARG A 75 -6.53 4.98 6.52
C ARG A 75 -5.01 5.05 6.66
N VAL A 76 -4.43 4.16 7.47
CA VAL A 76 -2.98 4.00 7.57
C VAL A 76 -2.46 3.38 6.28
N LEU A 77 -3.12 2.34 5.77
CA LEU A 77 -2.73 1.69 4.51
C LEU A 77 -2.82 2.63 3.31
N GLU A 78 -3.90 3.42 3.18
CA GLU A 78 -4.04 4.44 2.14
C GLU A 78 -2.86 5.44 2.15
N HIS A 79 -2.43 5.87 3.34
CA HIS A 79 -1.23 6.70 3.49
C HIS A 79 0.05 5.97 3.07
N VAL A 80 0.17 4.69 3.45
CA VAL A 80 1.31 3.84 3.12
C VAL A 80 1.43 3.60 1.61
N GLU A 81 0.30 3.44 0.92
CA GLU A 81 0.22 3.30 -0.54
C GLU A 81 0.57 4.62 -1.26
N ALA A 82 0.33 5.77 -0.61
CA ALA A 82 0.66 7.11 -1.13
C ALA A 82 2.10 7.58 -0.82
N VAL A 83 3.01 6.64 -0.57
CA VAL A 83 4.43 6.95 -0.29
C VAL A 83 5.08 7.69 -1.47
N PRO A 84 5.91 8.72 -1.21
CA PRO A 84 6.76 9.30 -2.24
C PRO A 84 7.59 8.21 -2.92
N SER A 85 7.52 8.16 -4.24
CA SER A 85 8.08 7.06 -5.02
C SER A 85 9.04 7.56 -6.09
N PHE A 86 10.13 6.81 -6.27
CA PHE A 86 11.11 7.03 -7.32
C PHE A 86 11.02 5.87 -8.32
N ARG A 87 10.54 6.16 -9.54
CA ARG A 87 10.26 5.15 -10.57
C ARG A 87 11.55 4.51 -11.10
N LEU A 88 11.56 3.18 -11.29
CA LEU A 88 12.72 2.39 -11.76
C LEU A 88 12.46 1.61 -13.07
N SER A 89 11.21 1.60 -13.51
CA SER A 89 10.79 1.03 -14.79
C SER A 89 9.57 1.76 -15.34
N ASP A 90 9.40 1.71 -16.65
CA ASP A 90 8.16 2.05 -17.33
C ASP A 90 7.50 0.77 -17.85
N GLY A 91 6.51 0.27 -17.10
CA GLY A 91 5.98 -1.07 -17.29
C GLY A 91 7.09 -2.13 -17.23
N PRO A 92 7.28 -2.96 -18.29
CA PRO A 92 8.35 -3.95 -18.36
C PRO A 92 9.74 -3.36 -18.63
N THR A 93 9.84 -2.10 -19.05
CA THR A 93 11.10 -1.51 -19.51
C THR A 93 11.90 -0.93 -18.34
N PRO A 94 13.12 -1.40 -18.05
CA PRO A 94 13.96 -0.85 -16.99
C PRO A 94 14.45 0.57 -17.33
N LEU A 95 14.50 1.46 -16.35
CA LEU A 95 15.07 2.81 -16.48
C LEU A 95 16.51 2.81 -15.93
N THR A 96 17.49 2.46 -16.76
CA THR A 96 18.89 2.21 -16.34
C THR A 96 19.50 3.35 -15.54
N GLU A 97 19.41 4.60 -16.03
CA GLU A 97 19.97 5.77 -15.33
C GLU A 97 19.37 5.94 -13.92
N ARG A 98 18.06 5.71 -13.78
CA ARG A 98 17.39 5.79 -12.47
C ARG A 98 17.80 4.65 -11.54
N ARG A 99 18.03 3.47 -12.10
CA ARG A 99 18.53 2.31 -11.35
C ARG A 99 19.95 2.55 -10.82
N GLU A 100 20.80 3.16 -11.64
CA GLU A 100 22.15 3.60 -11.24
C GLU A 100 22.09 4.70 -10.17
N ALA A 101 21.21 5.70 -10.33
CA ALA A 101 21.00 6.75 -9.33
C ALA A 101 20.54 6.19 -7.97
N LEU A 102 19.65 5.18 -7.96
CA LEU A 102 19.26 4.50 -6.73
C LEU A 102 20.42 3.73 -6.10
N ALA A 103 21.28 3.09 -6.90
CA ALA A 103 22.45 2.39 -6.40
C ALA A 103 23.49 3.37 -5.81
N GLU A 104 23.72 4.51 -6.47
CA GLU A 104 24.56 5.60 -5.95
C GLU A 104 24.00 6.14 -4.63
N ALA A 105 22.70 6.43 -4.56
CA ALA A 105 22.05 6.90 -3.35
C ALA A 105 22.19 5.90 -2.18
N ALA A 106 22.05 4.60 -2.46
CA ALA A 106 22.23 3.54 -1.46
C ALA A 106 23.69 3.34 -1.03
N ALA A 107 24.66 3.66 -1.89
CA ALA A 107 26.08 3.66 -1.54
C ALA A 107 26.46 4.88 -0.70
N LEU A 108 25.77 6.02 -0.88
CA LEU A 108 25.96 7.22 -0.07
C LEU A 108 25.35 7.08 1.33
N ARG A 109 24.15 6.50 1.44
CA ARG A 109 23.45 6.31 2.74
C ARG A 109 22.74 4.97 2.84
N ASP A 110 23.12 4.19 3.85
CA ASP A 110 22.47 2.91 4.19
C ASP A 110 20.95 3.06 4.41
N GLU A 111 20.50 4.21 4.90
CA GLU A 111 19.09 4.55 5.12
C GLU A 111 18.21 4.31 3.88
N VAL A 112 18.72 4.50 2.66
CA VAL A 112 17.97 4.26 1.42
C VAL A 112 17.57 2.79 1.29
N ARG A 113 18.49 1.87 1.64
CA ARG A 113 18.23 0.43 1.66
C ARG A 113 17.31 0.08 2.83
N GLU A 114 17.61 0.60 4.02
CA GLU A 114 16.86 0.28 5.24
C GLU A 114 15.39 0.75 5.15
N ILE A 115 15.13 1.91 4.54
CA ILE A 115 13.77 2.41 4.30
C ILE A 115 13.00 1.45 3.37
N ALA A 116 13.63 0.89 2.33
CA ALA A 116 12.95 -0.05 1.44
C ALA A 116 12.58 -1.36 2.15
N GLU A 117 13.49 -1.89 2.98
CA GLU A 117 13.25 -3.09 3.80
C GLU A 117 12.15 -2.86 4.85
N TRP A 118 12.24 -1.72 5.56
CA TRP A 118 11.25 -1.28 6.53
C TRP A 118 9.88 -1.09 5.89
N TYR A 119 9.81 -0.42 4.73
CA TYR A 119 8.58 -0.18 4.00
C TYR A 119 7.92 -1.48 3.54
N GLY A 120 8.71 -2.43 3.03
CA GLY A 120 8.22 -3.77 2.68
C GLY A 120 7.58 -4.47 3.87
N THR A 121 8.24 -4.42 5.03
CA THR A 121 7.74 -5.01 6.28
C THR A 121 6.44 -4.35 6.75
N LEU A 122 6.38 -3.01 6.70
CA LEU A 122 5.19 -2.24 7.07
C LEU A 122 4.00 -2.58 6.18
N ARG A 123 4.22 -2.61 4.87
CA ARG A 123 3.19 -2.91 3.88
C ARG A 123 2.64 -4.32 4.06
N THR A 124 3.50 -5.33 4.18
CA THR A 124 3.08 -6.72 4.44
C THR A 124 2.25 -6.83 5.72
N ARG A 125 2.62 -6.09 6.77
CA ARG A 125 1.87 -6.10 8.02
C ARG A 125 0.48 -5.48 7.88
N LEU A 126 0.37 -4.34 7.20
CA LEU A 126 -0.90 -3.61 7.03
C LEU A 126 -1.85 -4.25 6.02
N GLU A 127 -1.33 -4.85 4.95
CA GLU A 127 -2.10 -5.67 4.01
C GLU A 127 -2.71 -6.88 4.74
N GLY A 128 -2.03 -7.36 5.79
CA GLY A 128 -2.54 -8.36 6.71
C GLY A 128 -2.24 -9.76 6.19
N ASP A 129 -1.17 -10.37 6.69
CA ASP A 129 -0.94 -11.80 6.49
C ASP A 129 -2.14 -12.58 7.04
N ARG A 130 -2.62 -13.59 6.29
CA ARG A 130 -3.72 -14.46 6.72
C ARG A 130 -3.48 -15.05 8.12
N ALA A 131 -2.21 -15.24 8.49
CA ALA A 131 -1.81 -15.70 9.82
C ALA A 131 -2.15 -14.71 10.95
N SER A 132 -2.15 -13.40 10.70
CA SER A 132 -2.45 -12.37 11.71
C SER A 132 -3.94 -12.06 11.89
N LEU A 133 -4.79 -12.55 10.98
CA LEU A 133 -6.24 -12.35 11.04
C LEU A 133 -6.91 -13.04 12.25
N THR A 134 -8.04 -12.52 12.73
CA THR A 134 -8.88 -13.28 13.67
C THR A 134 -9.52 -14.49 12.95
N ARG A 135 -10.07 -15.46 13.71
CA ARG A 135 -10.74 -16.62 13.11
C ARG A 135 -11.87 -16.23 12.15
N GLY A 136 -12.67 -15.22 12.53
CA GLY A 136 -13.76 -14.73 11.68
C GLY A 136 -13.26 -14.04 10.42
N GLU A 137 -12.19 -13.25 10.51
CA GLU A 137 -11.60 -12.57 9.35
C GLU A 137 -10.93 -13.55 8.40
N ARG A 138 -10.29 -14.61 8.91
CA ARG A 138 -9.81 -15.73 8.07
C ARG A 138 -10.95 -16.39 7.32
N LEU A 139 -12.11 -16.58 7.96
CA LEU A 139 -13.26 -17.18 7.30
C LEU A 139 -13.81 -16.27 6.19
N LEU A 140 -13.82 -14.94 6.40
CA LEU A 140 -14.21 -13.98 5.35
C LEU A 140 -13.20 -13.97 4.19
N HIS A 141 -11.91 -14.03 4.49
CA HIS A 141 -10.84 -14.18 3.50
C HIS A 141 -11.00 -15.46 2.68
N ASP A 142 -11.12 -16.60 3.34
CA ASP A 142 -11.27 -17.91 2.69
C ASP A 142 -12.56 -17.96 1.86
N PHE A 143 -13.64 -17.34 2.34
CA PHE A 143 -14.88 -17.19 1.59
C PHE A 143 -14.67 -16.36 0.31
N GLY A 144 -14.01 -15.20 0.41
CA GLY A 144 -13.66 -14.38 -0.75
C GLY A 144 -12.81 -15.14 -1.77
N TYR A 145 -11.77 -15.84 -1.30
CA TYR A 145 -10.91 -16.66 -2.14
C TYR A 145 -11.66 -17.79 -2.85
N ALA A 146 -12.57 -18.47 -2.15
CA ALA A 146 -13.43 -19.50 -2.75
C ALA A 146 -14.40 -18.90 -3.77
N LEU A 147 -15.03 -17.77 -3.46
CA LEU A 147 -15.94 -17.07 -4.37
C LEU A 147 -15.21 -16.57 -5.63
N ALA A 148 -13.94 -16.16 -5.50
CA ALA A 148 -13.09 -15.73 -6.60
C ALA A 148 -12.95 -16.80 -7.69
N HIS A 149 -12.88 -18.08 -7.31
CA HIS A 149 -12.80 -19.19 -8.26
C HIS A 149 -14.02 -19.25 -9.19
N VAL A 150 -15.20 -18.97 -8.65
CA VAL A 150 -16.45 -18.96 -9.41
C VAL A 150 -16.57 -17.66 -10.20
N LEU A 151 -16.35 -16.52 -9.53
CA LEU A 151 -16.52 -15.19 -10.13
C LEU A 151 -15.55 -14.96 -11.29
N PHE A 152 -14.29 -15.38 -11.15
CA PHE A 152 -13.23 -15.13 -12.13
C PHE A 152 -12.88 -16.35 -12.97
N LEU A 153 -13.76 -17.35 -13.04
CA LEU A 153 -13.58 -18.55 -13.88
C LEU A 153 -13.32 -18.18 -15.36
N GLY A 154 -12.11 -18.41 -15.86
CA GLY A 154 -11.73 -18.05 -17.24
C GLY A 154 -11.53 -16.55 -17.50
N ALA A 155 -11.47 -15.70 -16.46
CA ALA A 155 -11.01 -14.33 -16.61
C ALA A 155 -9.48 -14.29 -16.47
N SER A 156 -8.79 -13.98 -17.57
CA SER A 156 -7.32 -13.93 -17.61
C SER A 156 -6.75 -12.55 -17.96
N SER A 157 -7.60 -11.54 -18.15
CA SER A 157 -7.21 -10.15 -18.41
C SER A 157 -7.83 -9.19 -17.38
N PRO A 158 -7.20 -8.03 -17.11
CA PRO A 158 -7.76 -6.99 -16.24
C PRO A 158 -9.17 -6.57 -16.64
N SER A 159 -9.41 -6.38 -17.94
CA SER A 159 -10.72 -6.02 -18.49
C SER A 159 -11.80 -7.10 -18.28
N ALA A 160 -11.42 -8.38 -18.32
CA ALA A 160 -12.34 -9.48 -18.02
C ALA A 160 -12.67 -9.55 -16.52
N VAL A 161 -11.66 -9.36 -15.66
CA VAL A 161 -11.81 -9.33 -14.20
C VAL A 161 -12.70 -8.16 -13.79
N VAL A 162 -12.39 -6.93 -14.22
CA VAL A 162 -13.15 -5.74 -13.83
C VAL A 162 -14.61 -5.83 -14.30
N ARG A 163 -14.89 -6.41 -15.48
CA ARG A 163 -16.27 -6.60 -15.95
C ARG A 163 -17.09 -7.45 -14.99
N ARG A 164 -16.50 -8.51 -14.42
CA ARG A 164 -17.16 -9.41 -13.48
C ARG A 164 -17.23 -8.82 -12.08
N LEU A 165 -16.18 -8.11 -11.66
CA LEU A 165 -16.18 -7.36 -10.41
C LEU A 165 -17.29 -6.30 -10.40
N ARG A 166 -17.45 -5.54 -11.50
CA ARG A 166 -18.54 -4.56 -11.67
C ARG A 166 -19.93 -5.21 -11.60
N LEU A 167 -20.09 -6.43 -12.12
CA LEU A 167 -21.34 -7.18 -11.99
C LEU A 167 -21.59 -7.58 -10.52
N ALA A 168 -20.57 -8.11 -9.83
CA ALA A 168 -20.66 -8.47 -8.42
C ALA A 168 -21.02 -7.25 -7.56
N TYR A 169 -20.35 -6.12 -7.76
CA TYR A 169 -20.64 -4.84 -7.10
C TYR A 169 -22.11 -4.42 -7.29
N ARG A 170 -22.59 -4.37 -8.54
CA ARG A 170 -24.00 -4.03 -8.80
C ARG A 170 -24.97 -5.00 -8.12
N SER A 171 -24.65 -6.30 -8.07
CA SER A 171 -25.51 -7.31 -7.45
C SER A 171 -25.69 -7.11 -5.95
N VAL A 172 -24.72 -6.47 -5.29
CA VAL A 172 -24.77 -6.15 -3.87
C VAL A 172 -25.21 -4.69 -3.61
N GLY A 173 -25.68 -3.99 -4.65
CA GLY A 173 -26.24 -2.63 -4.52
C GLY A 173 -25.21 -1.50 -4.61
N VAL A 174 -23.96 -1.77 -5.00
CA VAL A 174 -22.98 -0.73 -5.30
C VAL A 174 -23.37 0.00 -6.58
N ARG A 175 -23.37 1.33 -6.51
CA ARG A 175 -23.66 2.20 -7.66
C ARG A 175 -22.36 2.61 -8.33
N ILE A 176 -22.11 2.09 -9.54
CA ILE A 176 -20.95 2.48 -10.33
C ILE A 176 -21.15 3.89 -10.87
N ASP A 177 -20.20 4.77 -10.58
CA ASP A 177 -20.21 6.18 -10.98
C ASP A 177 -19.49 6.35 -12.32
N GLU A 178 -18.22 5.96 -12.37
CA GLU A 178 -17.31 6.20 -13.49
C GLU A 178 -16.41 4.98 -13.72
N THR A 179 -15.97 4.81 -14.97
CA THR A 179 -15.02 3.77 -15.35
C THR A 179 -13.98 4.37 -16.27
N ALA A 180 -12.71 4.08 -16.03
CA ALA A 180 -11.62 4.51 -16.89
C ALA A 180 -10.72 3.31 -17.24
N SER A 181 -10.06 3.38 -18.38
CA SER A 181 -9.02 2.42 -18.79
C SER A 181 -7.87 3.22 -19.36
N GLU A 182 -6.73 3.21 -18.68
CA GLU A 182 -5.55 3.97 -19.05
C GLU A 182 -4.29 3.14 -18.76
N ALA A 183 -3.35 3.09 -19.70
CA ALA A 183 -2.08 2.37 -19.57
C ALA A 183 -2.22 0.91 -19.07
N GLY A 184 -3.30 0.21 -19.44
CA GLY A 184 -3.56 -1.17 -19.02
C GLY A 184 -4.10 -1.33 -17.58
N ILE A 185 -4.43 -0.21 -16.94
CA ILE A 185 -5.10 -0.13 -15.64
C ILE A 185 -6.59 0.11 -15.88
N GLU A 186 -7.41 -0.80 -15.38
CA GLU A 186 -8.86 -0.67 -15.37
C GLU A 186 -9.30 -0.08 -14.03
N GLU A 187 -9.82 1.14 -14.05
CA GLU A 187 -10.35 1.84 -12.88
C GLU A 187 -11.88 1.74 -12.82
N THR A 188 -12.41 1.58 -11.62
CA THR A 188 -13.84 1.72 -11.33
C THR A 188 -14.03 2.61 -10.11
N THR A 189 -14.75 3.70 -10.31
CA THR A 189 -15.20 4.61 -9.25
C THR A 189 -16.68 4.35 -8.97
N PHE A 190 -17.05 4.25 -7.71
CA PHE A 190 -18.39 3.85 -7.30
C PHE A 190 -18.78 4.34 -5.91
N THR A 191 -20.08 4.36 -5.63
CA THR A 191 -20.63 4.69 -4.33
C THR A 191 -21.11 3.42 -3.63
N CYS A 192 -20.58 3.17 -2.43
CA CYS A 192 -20.89 2.00 -1.62
C CYS A 192 -22.08 2.27 -0.68
N PRO A 193 -23.12 1.41 -0.65
CA PRO A 193 -24.27 1.59 0.23
C PRO A 193 -23.95 1.26 1.71
N TYR A 194 -22.79 0.66 1.98
CA TYR A 194 -22.46 0.11 3.30
C TYR A 194 -21.78 1.10 4.25
N ARG A 195 -21.53 2.33 3.81
CA ARG A 195 -20.71 3.31 4.55
C ARG A 195 -21.24 3.64 5.95
N SER A 196 -22.56 3.63 6.14
CA SER A 196 -23.23 3.98 7.39
C SER A 196 -23.75 2.76 8.14
N VAL A 197 -23.51 1.56 7.62
CA VAL A 197 -23.94 0.32 8.27
C VAL A 197 -23.18 0.16 9.58
N ALA A 198 -23.92 0.02 10.67
CA ALA A 198 -23.41 -0.04 12.04
C ALA A 198 -22.63 1.21 12.51
N ALA A 199 -22.77 2.35 11.83
CA ALA A 199 -22.09 3.60 12.18
C ALA A 199 -22.33 4.04 13.63
N GLY A 200 -23.56 3.88 14.13
CA GLY A 200 -23.93 4.23 15.50
C GLY A 200 -23.33 3.34 16.59
N THR A 201 -22.63 2.25 16.24
CA THR A 201 -22.06 1.29 17.20
C THR A 201 -20.55 1.11 17.02
N CYS A 202 -20.08 1.05 15.78
CA CYS A 202 -18.68 0.72 15.46
C CYS A 202 -17.95 1.86 14.73
N GLY A 203 -18.60 3.02 14.57
CA GLY A 203 -18.11 4.12 13.75
C GLY A 203 -18.42 3.94 12.27
N ASP A 204 -18.38 5.05 11.54
CA ASP A 204 -18.60 5.05 10.10
C ASP A 204 -17.61 4.13 9.39
N ARG A 205 -18.08 3.48 8.32
CA ARG A 205 -17.25 2.72 7.38
C ARG A 205 -16.54 1.48 7.97
N TRP A 206 -16.75 1.16 9.24
CA TRP A 206 -16.15 -0.02 9.87
C TRP A 206 -16.52 -1.32 9.14
N VAL A 207 -17.80 -1.51 8.80
CA VAL A 207 -18.23 -2.74 8.10
C VAL A 207 -17.55 -2.88 6.74
N CYS A 208 -17.49 -1.82 5.93
CA CYS A 208 -16.85 -1.92 4.63
C CYS A 208 -15.33 -2.08 4.72
N HIS A 209 -14.63 -1.27 5.52
CA HIS A 209 -13.16 -1.24 5.52
C HIS A 209 -12.49 -2.22 6.50
N GLU A 210 -13.23 -2.82 7.44
CA GLU A 210 -12.68 -3.84 8.34
C GLU A 210 -13.20 -5.25 8.07
N LYS A 211 -14.43 -5.39 7.57
CA LYS A 211 -15.06 -6.72 7.37
C LYS A 211 -15.21 -7.08 5.91
N LEU A 212 -15.83 -6.23 5.08
CA LEU A 212 -15.98 -6.53 3.65
C LEU A 212 -14.62 -6.54 2.93
N ASP A 213 -13.69 -5.67 3.33
CA ASP A 213 -12.31 -5.70 2.85
C ASP A 213 -11.65 -7.10 3.02
N ARG A 214 -12.06 -7.91 4.01
CA ARG A 214 -11.52 -9.27 4.18
C ARG A 214 -11.97 -10.23 3.09
N VAL A 215 -13.17 -10.02 2.55
CA VAL A 215 -13.63 -10.79 1.39
C VAL A 215 -12.82 -10.37 0.15
N ASP A 216 -12.61 -9.07 -0.02
CA ASP A 216 -11.79 -8.54 -1.13
C ASP A 216 -10.32 -9.00 -1.01
N ASP A 217 -9.76 -9.17 0.20
CA ASP A 217 -8.42 -9.75 0.42
C ASP A 217 -8.29 -11.16 -0.17
N GLY A 218 -9.38 -11.94 -0.13
CA GLY A 218 -9.47 -13.24 -0.79
C GLY A 218 -9.40 -13.11 -2.32
N TYR A 219 -10.04 -12.09 -2.91
CA TYR A 219 -9.94 -11.80 -4.34
C TYR A 219 -8.53 -11.36 -4.73
N VAL A 220 -7.91 -10.49 -3.93
CA VAL A 220 -6.52 -10.04 -4.12
C VAL A 220 -5.58 -11.24 -4.16
N SER A 221 -5.70 -12.15 -3.19
CA SER A 221 -4.88 -13.36 -3.12
C SER A 221 -5.05 -14.24 -4.36
N TYR A 222 -6.29 -14.51 -4.76
CA TYR A 222 -6.61 -15.32 -5.94
C TYR A 222 -6.10 -14.71 -7.25
N LEU A 223 -6.22 -13.40 -7.42
CA LEU A 223 -5.83 -12.69 -8.64
C LEU A 223 -4.31 -12.52 -8.75
N ALA A 224 -3.62 -12.32 -7.63
CA ALA A 224 -2.16 -12.24 -7.57
C ALA A 224 -1.50 -13.53 -8.07
N GLU A 225 -2.01 -14.70 -7.67
CA GLU A 225 -1.55 -16.01 -8.18
C GLU A 225 -1.66 -16.16 -9.71
N ARG A 226 -2.44 -15.31 -10.36
CA ARG A 226 -2.72 -15.31 -11.80
C ARG A 226 -2.10 -14.11 -12.52
N GLY A 227 -1.20 -13.39 -11.86
CA GLY A 227 -0.52 -12.22 -12.42
C GLY A 227 -1.47 -11.06 -12.73
N ILE A 228 -2.45 -10.84 -11.85
CA ILE A 228 -3.38 -9.70 -11.91
C ILE A 228 -3.31 -8.95 -10.59
N ALA A 229 -2.86 -7.70 -10.64
CA ALA A 229 -2.84 -6.81 -9.51
C ALA A 229 -4.23 -6.18 -9.34
N TYR A 230 -4.94 -6.57 -8.29
CA TYR A 230 -6.20 -5.97 -7.90
C TYR A 230 -6.01 -5.11 -6.66
N GLN A 231 -6.32 -3.83 -6.76
CA GLN A 231 -6.41 -2.94 -5.60
C GLN A 231 -7.87 -2.89 -5.15
N ARG A 232 -8.10 -3.37 -3.93
CA ARG A 232 -9.41 -3.31 -3.27
C ARG A 232 -9.86 -1.85 -3.08
N PRO A 233 -11.14 -1.58 -2.81
CA PRO A 233 -11.67 -0.22 -2.80
C PRO A 233 -10.97 0.74 -1.82
N ARG A 234 -10.68 1.97 -2.26
CA ARG A 234 -10.00 3.07 -1.52
C ARG A 234 -10.70 4.42 -1.71
N GLY A 235 -10.26 5.46 -1.00
CA GLY A 235 -10.48 6.86 -1.41
C GLY A 235 -11.78 7.52 -0.95
N CYS A 236 -12.64 6.81 -0.22
CA CYS A 236 -13.88 7.40 0.30
C CYS A 236 -13.69 8.13 1.65
N THR A 237 -12.48 8.56 2.00
CA THR A 237 -12.22 9.26 3.27
C THR A 237 -12.94 10.61 3.29
N ASP A 238 -12.69 11.44 2.27
CA ASP A 238 -13.25 12.79 2.11
C ASP A 238 -14.32 12.86 1.00
N SER A 239 -14.79 11.70 0.56
CA SER A 239 -15.71 11.55 -0.57
C SER A 239 -16.71 10.42 -0.30
N GLU A 240 -17.85 10.46 -0.97
CA GLU A 240 -18.80 9.33 -0.99
C GLU A 240 -18.38 8.24 -1.98
N ARG A 241 -17.41 8.54 -2.84
CA ARG A 241 -16.94 7.68 -3.91
C ARG A 241 -15.70 6.88 -3.49
N CYS A 242 -15.76 5.58 -3.67
CA CYS A 242 -14.64 4.65 -3.61
C CYS A 242 -14.04 4.45 -5.01
N ARG A 243 -12.77 4.08 -5.07
CA ARG A 243 -12.06 3.67 -6.28
C ARG A 243 -11.45 2.28 -6.11
N SER A 244 -11.55 1.43 -7.12
CA SER A 244 -10.81 0.17 -7.22
C SER A 244 -10.08 0.11 -8.56
N THR A 245 -8.93 -0.55 -8.61
CA THR A 245 -8.13 -0.69 -9.83
C THR A 245 -7.78 -2.15 -10.09
N VAL A 246 -7.75 -2.55 -11.36
CA VAL A 246 -7.28 -3.86 -11.80
C VAL A 246 -6.27 -3.65 -12.91
N ALA A 247 -5.07 -4.17 -12.75
CA ALA A 247 -4.02 -4.13 -13.77
C ALA A 247 -3.44 -5.52 -13.98
N ARG A 248 -2.70 -5.70 -15.09
CA ARG A 248 -1.78 -6.83 -15.14
C ARG A 248 -0.77 -6.64 -14.02
N ASP A 249 -0.55 -7.70 -13.25
CA ASP A 249 0.58 -7.66 -12.34
C ASP A 249 1.84 -7.54 -13.20
N GLY A 250 2.61 -6.51 -12.93
CA GLY A 250 3.60 -5.99 -13.85
C GLY A 250 4.78 -5.44 -13.07
N PRO A 251 5.98 -5.47 -13.66
CA PRO A 251 7.22 -5.15 -12.97
C PRO A 251 7.42 -3.63 -12.87
N ALA A 252 6.37 -2.85 -12.61
CA ALA A 252 6.49 -1.44 -12.26
C ALA A 252 7.25 -1.38 -10.92
N ARG A 253 8.55 -1.16 -11.03
CA ARG A 253 9.49 -1.09 -9.93
C ARG A 253 9.67 0.37 -9.58
N TRP A 254 9.67 0.63 -8.29
CA TRP A 254 9.90 1.96 -7.74
C TRP A 254 10.43 1.80 -6.32
N TRP A 255 11.28 2.72 -5.90
CA TRP A 255 11.72 2.81 -4.50
C TRP A 255 10.71 3.66 -3.72
N PRO A 256 10.31 3.31 -2.47
CA PRO A 256 10.86 2.24 -1.62
C PRO A 256 10.29 0.82 -1.80
N LYS A 257 9.30 0.58 -2.67
CA LYS A 257 8.74 -0.78 -2.87
C LYS A 257 9.77 -1.82 -3.36
N THR A 258 10.75 -1.38 -4.15
CA THR A 258 11.83 -2.21 -4.70
C THR A 258 13.14 -1.80 -4.01
N PRO A 259 13.77 -2.69 -3.22
CA PRO A 259 15.04 -2.37 -2.57
C PRO A 259 16.18 -2.29 -3.60
N PRO A 260 17.23 -1.49 -3.35
CA PRO A 260 18.37 -1.34 -4.27
C PRO A 260 18.99 -2.68 -4.72
N ALA A 261 19.12 -3.64 -3.81
CA ALA A 261 19.66 -4.96 -4.11
C ALA A 261 18.83 -5.78 -5.13
N ALA A 262 17.53 -5.49 -5.27
CA ALA A 262 16.63 -6.18 -6.21
C ALA A 262 16.67 -5.61 -7.63
N VAL A 263 17.47 -4.56 -7.86
CA VAL A 263 17.53 -3.87 -9.16
C VAL A 263 18.55 -4.49 -10.12
N GLY A 264 19.57 -5.19 -9.60
CA GLY A 264 20.67 -5.78 -10.38
C GLY A 264 20.54 -7.26 -10.76
N VAL A 265 19.42 -7.91 -10.44
CA VAL A 265 19.29 -9.39 -10.56
C VAL A 265 18.80 -9.85 -11.95
N ASP A 266 18.49 -8.93 -12.88
CA ASP A 266 17.93 -9.26 -14.20
C ASP A 266 18.94 -9.11 -15.37
N SER A 267 20.22 -9.46 -15.16
CA SER A 267 21.22 -9.52 -16.25
C SER A 267 21.39 -10.93 -16.80
#